data_AF-A0A1S4AIZ2-F1
#
_entry.id   AF-A0A1S4AIZ2-F1
#
_cell.length_a   1.000
_cell.length_b   1.000
_cell.length_c   1.000
_cell.angle_alpha   90.00
_cell.angle_beta   90.00
_cell.angle_gamma   90.00
#
_symmetry.space_group_name_H-M   'P 1'
#
loop_
_entity.id
_entity.type
_entity.pdbx_description
1 polymer ?
#
loop_
_entity_poly.entity_id
_entity_poly.type
_entity_poly.pdbx_seq_one_letter_code
_entity_poly.pdbx_strand_id
1 'polypeptide(L)'
;MNVDDEGWKTVKNKSVSKDTRNVEKNIGVSTSNGFNTLDPSSSQVPAQGPWIAMGDYNVIQSVEDRYNGNPVMEAETRDFSDFLENTGMTELKTVCIEFTWTNNRVYSRIDRALVNARWMMNMTQLEVVLQDPLFSDHTPVCVYFEHDHQPMPKLFKFFNNQAEHKEFQRLVKDT
;
A
#
# COMPACT_ATOMS: atom_id res chain seq x y z
N MET A 1 -31.80 -25.00 -18.02
CA MET A 1 -30.33 -25.13 -18.12
C MET A 1 -29.77 -24.35 -16.96
N ASN A 2 -29.37 -25.07 -15.92
CA ASN A 2 -28.76 -24.51 -14.73
C ASN A 2 -27.28 -24.24 -15.03
N VAL A 3 -26.77 -23.12 -14.54
CA VAL A 3 -25.34 -22.92 -14.30
C VAL A 3 -25.21 -22.33 -12.90
N ASP A 4 -25.07 -23.25 -11.97
CA ASP A 4 -24.58 -23.15 -10.60
C ASP A 4 -23.10 -22.66 -10.66
N ASP A 5 -22.76 -21.56 -9.99
CA ASP A 5 -22.17 -21.47 -8.63
C ASP A 5 -20.62 -21.47 -8.59
N GLU A 6 -20.08 -20.53 -7.80
CA GLU A 6 -18.74 -20.49 -7.20
C GLU A 6 -17.47 -20.33 -8.09
N GLY A 7 -17.05 -19.08 -8.34
CA GLY A 7 -15.74 -18.78 -8.97
C GLY A 7 -14.76 -17.90 -8.16
N TRP A 8 -15.17 -17.31 -7.03
CA TRP A 8 -14.34 -16.31 -6.32
C TRP A 8 -13.54 -16.87 -5.11
N LYS A 9 -13.45 -18.19 -4.93
CA LYS A 9 -12.68 -18.73 -3.80
C LYS A 9 -11.17 -18.80 -4.10
N THR A 10 -10.44 -17.94 -3.39
CA THR A 10 -9.05 -18.08 -2.90
C THR A 10 -7.96 -17.35 -3.67
N VAL A 11 -7.73 -16.06 -3.35
CA VAL A 11 -6.39 -15.48 -3.48
C VAL A 11 -5.66 -15.73 -2.16
N LYS A 12 -4.62 -16.56 -2.20
CA LYS A 12 -3.79 -16.89 -1.03
C LYS A 12 -2.96 -15.67 -0.67
N ASN A 13 -3.32 -15.00 0.43
CA ASN A 13 -2.51 -13.97 1.06
C ASN A 13 -1.12 -14.52 1.41
N LYS A 14 -0.07 -13.99 0.76
CA LYS A 14 1.32 -14.18 1.20
C LYS A 14 1.65 -13.07 2.22
N SER A 15 1.48 -13.44 3.49
CA SER A 15 2.20 -12.93 4.67
C SER A 15 2.59 -11.45 4.68
N VAL A 16 1.71 -10.62 5.24
CA VAL A 16 2.05 -9.32 5.83
C VAL A 16 2.87 -9.57 7.11
N SER A 17 4.01 -8.88 7.21
CA SER A 17 4.87 -8.85 8.40
C SER A 17 4.09 -8.37 9.63
N LYS A 18 4.04 -9.18 10.69
CA LYS A 18 3.14 -9.05 11.87
C LYS A 18 3.51 -7.98 12.92
N ASP A 19 4.27 -6.95 12.60
CA ASP A 19 4.73 -5.97 13.61
C ASP A 19 4.23 -4.53 13.38
N THR A 20 2.91 -4.37 13.28
CA THR A 20 2.18 -3.08 13.29
C THR A 20 1.57 -2.72 14.65
N ARG A 21 1.71 -3.60 15.66
CA ARG A 21 0.93 -3.60 16.91
C ARG A 21 1.03 -2.36 17.81
N ASN A 22 1.97 -1.43 17.56
CA ASN A 22 2.15 -0.21 18.35
C ASN A 22 1.81 1.10 17.61
N VAL A 23 1.77 1.10 16.27
CA VAL A 23 1.37 2.29 15.48
C VAL A 23 -0.15 2.39 15.36
N GLU A 24 -0.82 1.24 15.34
CA GLU A 24 -2.29 1.09 15.24
C GLU A 24 -3.06 1.78 16.38
N LYS A 25 -2.41 2.05 17.53
CA LYS A 25 -3.11 2.54 18.72
C LYS A 25 -3.34 4.05 18.73
N ASN A 26 -2.56 4.83 17.99
CA ASN A 26 -2.61 6.31 18.01
C ASN A 26 -2.81 6.95 16.63
N ILE A 27 -2.53 6.23 15.55
CA ILE A 27 -2.82 6.67 14.18
C ILE A 27 -3.79 5.64 13.63
N GLY A 28 -4.99 6.06 13.21
CA GLY A 28 -5.96 5.17 12.59
C GLY A 28 -5.45 4.69 11.23
N VAL A 29 -4.55 3.72 11.22
CA VAL A 29 -4.08 3.04 10.02
C VAL A 29 -5.08 1.91 9.73
N SER A 30 -6.04 2.18 8.84
CA SER A 30 -6.97 1.15 8.36
C SER A 30 -6.39 0.49 7.13
N THR A 31 -5.70 -0.64 7.30
CA THR A 31 -5.42 -1.56 6.19
C THR A 31 -6.63 -2.47 6.00
N SER A 32 -7.66 -2.00 5.30
CA SER A 32 -8.78 -2.85 4.89
C SER A 32 -8.46 -3.50 3.55
N ASN A 33 -8.35 -4.82 3.56
CA ASN A 33 -8.39 -5.64 2.36
C ASN A 33 -9.74 -5.43 1.65
N GLY A 34 -9.70 -4.88 0.44
CA GLY A 34 -10.87 -4.77 -0.43
C GLY A 34 -11.69 -3.51 -0.20
N PHE A 35 -12.18 -2.97 -1.31
CA PHE A 35 -13.27 -2.01 -1.40
C PHE A 35 -14.49 -2.52 -0.62
N ASN A 36 -14.53 -2.32 0.69
CA ASN A 36 -15.79 -2.25 1.40
C ASN A 36 -16.31 -0.85 1.15
N THR A 37 -17.34 -0.80 0.32
CA THR A 37 -18.24 0.31 0.07
C THR A 37 -18.32 1.22 1.30
N LEU A 38 -17.97 2.49 1.12
CA LEU A 38 -18.39 3.56 2.04
C LEU A 38 -19.92 3.60 1.97
N ASP A 39 -20.57 2.69 2.70
CA ASP A 39 -22.01 2.61 2.85
C ASP A 39 -22.45 3.83 3.67
N PRO A 40 -23.22 4.77 3.08
CA PRO A 40 -23.71 5.95 3.78
C PRO A 40 -24.65 5.60 4.95
N SER A 41 -25.13 4.35 5.02
CA SER A 41 -25.99 3.84 6.08
C SER A 41 -25.22 3.11 7.20
N SER A 42 -23.91 2.85 7.02
CA SER A 42 -23.07 2.34 8.09
C SER A 42 -22.74 3.49 9.06
N SER A 43 -23.17 3.36 10.30
CA SER A 43 -22.92 4.32 11.39
C SER A 43 -21.47 4.26 11.90
N GLN A 44 -20.51 4.01 11.00
CA GLN A 44 -19.10 4.18 11.26
C GLN A 44 -18.83 5.69 11.27
N VAL A 45 -18.69 6.25 12.46
CA VAL A 45 -18.29 7.66 12.64
C VAL A 45 -17.00 7.87 11.84
N PRO A 46 -16.93 8.85 10.92
CA PRO A 46 -15.69 9.14 10.21
C PRO A 46 -14.58 9.27 11.25
N ALA A 47 -13.48 8.53 11.07
CA ALA A 47 -12.40 8.47 12.06
C ALA A 47 -12.10 9.88 12.58
N GLN A 48 -12.26 10.08 13.89
CA GLN A 48 -12.23 11.42 14.48
C GLN A 48 -10.83 12.06 14.46
N GLY A 49 -9.80 11.33 13.98
CA GLY A 49 -8.41 11.76 13.93
C GLY A 49 -7.82 11.83 12.52
N PRO A 50 -6.53 12.20 12.41
CA PRO A 50 -5.77 12.08 11.17
C PRO A 50 -5.68 10.60 10.75
N TRP A 51 -5.91 10.33 9.48
CA TRP A 51 -5.74 8.98 8.91
C TRP A 51 -5.17 9.03 7.50
N ILE A 52 -4.57 7.91 7.11
CA ILE A 52 -3.97 7.66 5.80
C ILE A 52 -4.44 6.30 5.28
N ALA A 53 -4.81 6.26 4.00
CA ALA A 53 -5.07 5.04 3.24
C ALA A 53 -4.00 4.94 2.15
N MET A 54 -3.18 3.90 2.19
CA MET A 54 -2.16 3.66 1.17
C MET A 54 -2.37 2.28 0.54
N GLY A 55 -2.09 2.18 -0.76
CA GLY A 55 -2.12 0.90 -1.44
C GLY A 55 -2.21 1.04 -2.95
N ASP A 56 -2.48 -0.08 -3.59
CA ASP A 56 -2.70 -0.19 -5.04
C ASP A 56 -4.16 0.17 -5.37
N TYR A 57 -4.35 1.30 -6.05
CA TYR A 57 -5.65 1.75 -6.53
C TYR A 57 -5.94 1.31 -7.96
N ASN A 58 -4.93 0.76 -8.68
CA ASN A 58 -5.01 0.42 -10.10
C ASN A 58 -5.58 1.54 -10.98
N VAL A 59 -5.28 2.80 -10.66
CA VAL A 59 -5.88 3.96 -11.32
C VAL A 59 -4.87 5.01 -11.78
N ILE A 60 -5.11 5.50 -12.99
CA ILE A 60 -4.40 6.65 -13.58
C ILE A 60 -5.20 7.90 -13.24
N GLN A 61 -4.54 8.91 -12.66
CA GLN A 61 -5.16 10.18 -12.27
C GLN A 61 -4.82 11.31 -13.25
N SER A 62 -3.65 11.25 -13.90
CA SER A 62 -3.25 12.23 -14.91
C SER A 62 -2.42 11.60 -16.03
N VAL A 63 -2.17 12.37 -17.09
CA VAL A 63 -1.37 11.91 -18.25
C VAL A 63 0.07 11.57 -17.84
N GLU A 64 0.59 12.24 -16.81
CA GLU A 64 1.93 12.03 -16.25
C GLU A 64 2.04 10.69 -15.51
N ASP A 65 0.92 10.09 -15.09
CA ASP A 65 0.91 8.82 -14.38
C ASP A 65 1.19 7.61 -15.27
N ARG A 66 1.34 7.80 -16.58
CA ARG A 66 1.61 6.71 -17.53
C ARG A 66 2.71 7.10 -18.50
N TYR A 67 3.75 6.28 -18.56
CA TYR A 67 4.82 6.43 -19.54
C TYR A 67 4.92 5.22 -20.45
N ASN A 68 5.15 5.47 -21.75
CA ASN A 68 5.31 4.47 -22.81
C ASN A 68 4.10 3.54 -23.01
N GLY A 69 2.90 3.99 -22.62
CA GLY A 69 1.62 3.31 -22.85
C GLY A 69 0.70 4.08 -23.80
N ASN A 70 -0.55 3.64 -23.91
CA ASN A 70 -1.57 4.37 -24.69
C ASN A 70 -1.85 5.76 -24.07
N PRO A 71 -2.24 6.75 -24.88
CA PRO A 71 -2.70 8.05 -24.37
C PRO A 71 -3.77 7.87 -23.31
N VAL A 72 -3.59 8.57 -22.18
CA VAL A 72 -4.56 8.57 -21.08
C VAL A 72 -5.82 9.29 -21.53
N MET A 73 -6.97 8.64 -21.37
CA MET A 73 -8.28 9.20 -21.71
C MET A 73 -8.95 9.78 -20.46
N GLU A 74 -9.73 10.84 -20.64
CA GLU A 74 -10.49 11.47 -19.54
C GLU A 74 -11.41 10.47 -18.81
N ALA A 75 -11.96 9.50 -19.55
CA ALA A 75 -12.79 8.45 -18.96
C ALA A 75 -12.03 7.54 -17.98
N GLU A 76 -10.70 7.43 -18.10
CA GLU A 76 -9.87 6.64 -17.18
C GLU A 76 -9.62 7.38 -15.85
N THR A 77 -9.63 8.72 -15.87
CA THR A 77 -9.23 9.57 -14.73
C THR A 77 -10.42 10.16 -13.98
N ARG A 78 -11.59 10.26 -14.61
CA ARG A 78 -12.77 10.95 -14.07
C ARG A 78 -13.25 10.34 -12.76
N ASP A 79 -13.45 9.03 -12.73
CA ASP A 79 -14.04 8.35 -11.55
C ASP A 79 -13.20 8.55 -10.29
N PHE A 80 -11.87 8.54 -10.42
CA PHE A 80 -10.97 8.77 -9.28
C PHE A 80 -10.90 10.23 -8.88
N SER A 81 -10.96 11.15 -9.84
CA SER A 81 -11.06 12.59 -9.56
C SER A 81 -12.34 12.92 -8.79
N ASP A 82 -13.48 12.40 -9.27
CA ASP A 82 -14.77 12.56 -8.62
C ASP A 82 -14.77 11.91 -7.22
N PHE A 83 -14.12 10.75 -7.06
CA PHE A 83 -13.93 10.12 -5.75
C PHE A 83 -13.16 11.01 -4.78
N LEU A 84 -12.03 11.59 -5.18
CA LEU A 84 -11.24 12.49 -4.33
C LEU A 84 -12.03 13.74 -3.95
N GLU A 85 -12.76 14.33 -4.90
CA GLU A 85 -13.60 15.50 -4.66
C GLU A 85 -14.75 15.20 -3.69
N ASN A 86 -15.50 14.12 -3.93
CA ASN A 86 -16.66 13.74 -3.13
C ASN A 86 -16.28 13.33 -1.70
N THR A 87 -15.08 12.77 -1.50
CA THR A 87 -14.59 12.34 -0.19
C THR A 87 -13.80 13.42 0.55
N GLY A 88 -13.37 14.48 -0.14
CA GLY A 88 -12.48 15.50 0.40
C GLY A 88 -11.10 14.93 0.78
N MET A 89 -10.68 13.85 0.13
CA MET A 89 -9.39 13.21 0.37
C MET A 89 -8.29 13.91 -0.43
N THR A 90 -7.09 13.92 0.13
CA THR A 90 -5.91 14.55 -0.49
C THR A 90 -4.85 13.49 -0.71
N GLU A 91 -4.32 13.41 -1.93
CA GLU A 91 -3.16 12.56 -2.22
C GLU A 91 -1.87 13.21 -1.67
N LEU A 92 -1.07 12.43 -0.94
CA LEU A 92 0.27 12.83 -0.53
C LEU A 92 1.22 12.82 -1.72
N LYS A 93 2.08 13.84 -1.79
CA LYS A 93 3.02 13.99 -2.89
C LYS A 93 4.08 12.90 -2.87
N THR A 94 4.35 12.28 -4.03
CA THR A 94 5.49 11.36 -4.20
C THR A 94 6.76 12.14 -4.53
N VAL A 95 7.89 11.75 -3.93
CA VAL A 95 9.20 12.40 -4.12
C VAL A 95 10.18 11.47 -4.85
N CYS A 96 11.06 12.05 -5.67
CA CYS A 96 12.17 11.42 -6.41
C CYS A 96 11.79 10.51 -7.59
N ILE A 97 10.95 9.49 -7.39
CA ILE A 97 10.59 8.49 -8.41
C ILE A 97 9.11 8.65 -8.75
N GLU A 98 8.78 8.66 -10.04
CA GLU A 98 7.44 9.04 -10.50
C GLU A 98 6.48 7.85 -10.66
N PHE A 99 6.98 6.63 -10.83
CA PHE A 99 6.15 5.45 -11.13
C PHE A 99 6.22 4.39 -10.04
N THR A 100 5.09 3.76 -9.76
CA THR A 100 4.95 2.73 -8.73
C THR A 100 4.80 1.34 -9.30
N TRP A 101 4.58 1.20 -10.61
CA TRP A 101 4.41 -0.08 -11.27
C TRP A 101 5.04 -0.11 -12.67
N THR A 102 5.53 -1.27 -13.09
CA THR A 102 5.94 -1.51 -14.48
C THR A 102 5.80 -2.96 -14.93
N ASN A 103 5.44 -3.17 -16.19
CA ASN A 103 5.55 -4.48 -16.86
C ASN A 103 6.81 -4.59 -17.74
N ASN A 104 7.86 -3.82 -17.46
CA ASN A 104 9.08 -3.65 -18.26
C ASN A 104 8.88 -2.96 -19.62
N ARG A 105 7.67 -2.52 -19.96
CA ARG A 105 7.38 -1.75 -21.19
C ARG A 105 6.67 -0.45 -20.87
N VAL A 106 5.61 -0.53 -20.09
CA VAL A 106 4.81 0.60 -19.61
C VAL A 106 5.14 0.83 -18.14
N TYR A 107 5.21 2.09 -17.76
CA TYR A 107 5.37 2.51 -16.36
C TYR A 107 4.12 3.27 -15.93
N SER A 108 3.66 3.03 -14.71
CA SER A 108 2.46 3.68 -14.21
C SER A 108 2.56 4.04 -12.73
N ARG A 109 1.89 5.13 -12.33
CA ARG A 109 1.67 5.51 -10.93
C ARG A 109 0.25 5.11 -10.54
N ILE A 110 0.12 3.95 -9.89
CA ILE A 110 -1.17 3.35 -9.50
C ILE A 110 -1.25 3.03 -8.01
N ASP A 111 -0.11 3.03 -7.31
CA ASP A 111 -0.05 2.94 -5.86
C ASP A 111 -0.02 4.37 -5.29
N ARG A 112 -0.94 4.67 -4.38
CA ARG A 112 -1.14 6.03 -3.86
C ARG A 112 -1.31 6.04 -2.35
N ALA A 113 -1.13 7.22 -1.76
CA ALA A 113 -1.37 7.48 -0.35
C ALA A 113 -2.33 8.65 -0.22
N LEU A 114 -3.53 8.38 0.26
CA LEU A 114 -4.60 9.36 0.43
C LEU A 114 -4.83 9.64 1.91
N VAL A 115 -5.04 10.90 2.25
CA VAL A 115 -5.23 11.36 3.63
C VAL A 115 -6.47 12.22 3.77
N ASN A 116 -6.99 12.31 4.99
CA ASN A 116 -8.04 13.29 5.30
C ASN A 116 -7.48 14.67 5.64
N ALA A 117 -8.36 15.68 5.68
CA ALA A 117 -8.00 17.03 6.08
C ALA A 117 -7.31 17.11 7.46
N ARG A 118 -7.70 16.26 8.42
CA ARG A 118 -7.06 16.24 9.75
C ARG A 118 -5.59 15.82 9.68
N TRP A 119 -5.22 14.92 8.76
CA TRP A 119 -3.82 14.59 8.52
C TRP A 119 -3.04 15.81 8.06
N MET A 120 -3.57 16.51 7.05
CA MET A 120 -2.93 17.72 6.49
C MET A 120 -2.73 18.82 7.54
N MET A 121 -3.60 18.89 8.55
CA MET A 121 -3.51 19.88 9.63
C MET A 121 -2.58 19.47 10.77
N ASN A 122 -2.46 18.17 11.06
CA ASN A 122 -1.87 17.69 12.31
C ASN A 122 -0.57 16.92 12.13
N MET A 123 -0.27 16.40 10.94
CA MET A 123 0.91 15.58 10.68
C MET A 123 1.98 16.37 9.92
N THR A 124 3.24 16.13 10.23
CA THR A 124 4.38 16.70 9.49
C THR A 124 4.73 15.90 8.23
N GLN A 125 4.28 14.64 8.16
CA GLN A 125 4.50 13.74 7.03
C GLN A 125 3.51 14.05 5.90
N LEU A 126 3.93 14.87 4.94
CA LEU A 126 3.10 15.29 3.80
C LEU A 126 3.56 14.71 2.45
N GLU A 127 4.56 13.82 2.50
CA GLU A 127 5.19 13.25 1.32
C GLU A 127 5.37 11.73 1.50
N VAL A 128 5.33 11.02 0.36
CA VAL A 128 5.70 9.61 0.28
C VAL A 128 6.99 9.44 -0.50
N VAL A 129 7.77 8.44 -0.10
CA VAL A 129 9.03 8.05 -0.73
C VAL A 129 8.86 6.66 -1.31
N LEU A 130 9.30 6.47 -2.54
CA LEU A 130 9.35 5.15 -3.16
C LEU A 130 10.63 4.42 -2.79
N GLN A 131 10.53 3.11 -2.49
CA GLN A 131 11.65 2.23 -2.17
C GLN A 131 12.09 1.40 -3.37
N ASP A 132 13.28 0.79 -3.29
CA ASP A 132 13.73 -0.16 -4.31
C ASP A 132 12.72 -1.31 -4.48
N PRO A 133 12.19 -1.53 -5.71
CA PRO A 133 11.23 -2.61 -5.98
C PRO A 133 11.84 -4.02 -5.86
N LEU A 134 13.17 -4.14 -5.86
CA LEU A 134 13.91 -5.40 -5.89
C LEU A 134 13.50 -6.28 -7.09
N PHE A 135 12.62 -7.25 -6.85
CA PHE A 135 12.14 -8.22 -7.85
C PHE A 135 10.64 -8.07 -8.15
N SER A 136 10.00 -7.05 -7.58
CA SER A 136 8.58 -6.75 -7.75
C SER A 136 8.38 -5.86 -8.98
N ASP A 137 7.25 -6.04 -9.66
CA ASP A 137 6.76 -5.09 -10.65
C ASP A 137 6.18 -3.83 -10.00
N HIS A 138 5.77 -3.92 -8.73
CA HIS A 138 5.44 -2.77 -7.88
C HIS A 138 6.63 -2.24 -7.09
N THR A 139 6.69 -0.92 -6.97
CA THR A 139 7.64 -0.14 -6.17
C THR A 139 6.96 0.28 -4.86
N PRO A 140 7.46 -0.14 -3.69
CA PRO A 140 6.78 0.13 -2.42
C PRO A 140 6.69 1.63 -2.11
N VAL A 141 5.50 2.09 -1.73
CA VAL A 141 5.21 3.46 -1.27
C VAL A 141 5.38 3.55 0.25
N CYS A 142 6.21 4.46 0.74
CA CYS A 142 6.56 4.58 2.16
C CYS A 142 6.33 6.00 2.71
N VAL A 143 5.86 6.07 3.96
CA VAL A 143 5.83 7.29 4.78
C VAL A 143 6.76 7.10 5.96
N TYR A 144 7.63 8.07 6.21
CA TYR A 144 8.54 8.06 7.35
C TYR A 144 7.99 8.90 8.48
N PHE A 145 7.69 8.26 9.61
CA PHE A 145 7.37 8.97 10.85
C PHE A 145 8.66 9.21 11.62
N GLU A 146 8.83 10.43 12.12
CA GLU A 146 9.84 10.69 13.14
C GLU A 146 9.38 9.99 14.42
N HIS A 147 9.98 8.84 14.72
CA HIS A 147 9.83 8.19 16.00
C HIS A 147 11.20 8.12 16.67
N ASP A 148 11.20 8.50 17.94
CA ASP A 148 12.30 8.31 18.88
C ASP A 148 12.94 6.95 18.60
N HIS A 149 14.25 6.94 18.36
CA HIS A 149 15.02 5.74 18.06
C HIS A 149 15.02 4.80 19.27
N GLN A 150 13.90 4.15 19.55
CA GLN A 150 13.88 2.95 20.36
C GLN A 150 14.40 1.85 19.42
N PRO A 151 15.60 1.29 19.67
CA PRO A 151 16.11 0.21 18.85
C PRO A 151 15.10 -0.94 18.91
N MET A 152 14.33 -1.10 17.83
CA MET A 152 13.46 -2.24 17.67
C MET A 152 14.32 -3.50 17.78
N PRO A 153 13.89 -4.53 18.54
CA PRO A 153 14.57 -5.81 18.52
C PRO A 153 14.68 -6.27 17.07
N LYS A 154 15.90 -6.44 16.56
CA LYS A 154 16.09 -6.97 15.21
C LYS A 154 15.40 -8.33 15.15
N LEU A 155 14.29 -8.43 14.42
CA LEU A 155 13.67 -9.73 14.16
C LEU A 155 14.68 -10.55 13.36
N PHE A 156 15.14 -11.64 13.97
CA PHE A 156 15.88 -12.66 13.26
C PHE A 156 14.95 -13.31 12.23
N LYS A 157 15.22 -13.07 10.95
CA LYS A 157 14.54 -13.74 9.84
C LYS A 157 15.36 -14.95 9.44
N PHE A 158 14.82 -16.15 9.68
CA PHE A 158 15.38 -17.39 9.19
C PHE A 158 14.74 -17.73 7.84
N PHE A 159 15.55 -17.89 6.80
CA PHE A 159 15.04 -18.40 5.52
C PHE A 159 14.95 -19.93 5.60
N ASN A 160 13.76 -20.49 5.39
CA ASN A 160 13.55 -21.95 5.49
C ASN A 160 14.46 -22.76 4.55
N ASN A 161 14.86 -22.19 3.41
CA ASN A 161 15.81 -22.83 2.49
C ASN A 161 17.20 -23.05 3.10
N GLN A 162 17.59 -22.28 4.12
CA GLN A 162 18.85 -22.47 4.84
C GLN A 162 18.81 -23.75 5.67
N ALA A 163 17.63 -24.14 6.20
CA ALA A 163 17.47 -25.41 6.91
C ALA A 163 17.55 -26.62 5.97
N GLU A 164 17.29 -26.44 4.68
CA GLU A 164 17.37 -27.49 3.67
C GLU A 164 18.80 -27.69 3.14
N HIS A 165 19.74 -26.81 3.47
CA HIS A 165 21.13 -26.95 3.05
C HIS A 165 21.76 -28.18 3.72
N LYS A 166 22.46 -29.01 2.93
CA LYS A 166 23.01 -30.31 3.37
C LYS A 166 23.92 -30.18 4.59
N GLU A 167 24.66 -29.08 4.69
CA GLU A 167 25.59 -28.82 5.79
C GLU A 167 24.95 -28.11 7.01
N PHE A 168 23.68 -27.73 6.94
CA PHE A 168 23.02 -26.93 7.98
C PHE A 168 23.07 -27.62 9.35
N GLN A 169 22.70 -28.90 9.40
CA GLN A 169 22.69 -29.69 10.64
C GLN A 169 24.09 -29.86 11.24
N ARG A 170 25.13 -29.85 10.43
CA ARG A 170 26.51 -29.92 10.90
C ARG A 170 26.93 -28.58 11.53
N LEU A 171 26.75 -27.49 10.79
CA LEU A 171 27.16 -26.16 11.22
C LEU A 171 26.45 -25.68 12.50
N VAL A 172 25.16 -26.02 12.67
CA VAL A 172 24.39 -25.65 13.87
C VAL A 172 24.84 -26.45 15.10
N LYS A 173 25.36 -27.66 14.95
CA LYS A 173 25.86 -28.48 16.08
C LYS A 173 27.27 -28.08 16.53
N ASP A 174 28.04 -27.48 15.64
CA ASP A 174 29.43 -27.05 15.89
C ASP A 174 29.52 -25.64 16.51
N THR A 175 28.38 -25.01 16.84
CA THR A 175 28.27 -23.67 17.46
C THR A 175 27.69 -23.79 18.88
#